data_AF-A0A9D5R918-F1
#
_entry.id   AF-A0A9D5R918-F1
#
_cell.length_a   1.000
_cell.length_b   1.000
_cell.length_c   1.000
_cell.angle_alpha   90.00
_cell.angle_beta   90.00
_cell.angle_gamma   90.00
#
_symmetry.space_group_name_H-M   'P 1'
#
loop_
_entity.id
_entity.type
_entity.pdbx_description
1 polymer ?
#
loop_
_entity_poly.entity_id
_entity_poly.type
_entity_poly.pdbx_seq_one_letter_code
_entity_poly.pdbx_strand_id
1 'polypeptide(L)'
;MEKTRRHNIEGTVLDILLQYDEDSGRYMEIYPDFIETPIYTPEGYPILFTGEDACTYAESVEGEPCIDCGSCRFYRQAPNTLIGVCGHPKKRCNEEKQYNTEYEEETK
;
A
#
# COMPACT_ATOMS: atom_id res chain seq x y z
N MET A 1 10.27 1.93 22.73
CA MET A 1 10.67 2.35 21.38
C MET A 1 9.95 1.44 20.41
N GLU A 2 9.08 1.98 19.57
CA GLU A 2 8.44 1.20 18.52
C GLU A 2 9.50 0.81 17.48
N LYS A 3 9.49 -0.46 17.07
CA LYS A 3 10.41 -0.97 16.07
C LYS A 3 9.73 -0.82 14.71
N THR A 4 10.42 -0.23 13.75
CA THR A 4 9.90 -0.06 12.38
C THR A 4 10.86 -0.61 11.35
N ARG A 5 10.33 -0.91 10.16
CA ARG A 5 11.12 -1.10 8.94
C ARG A 5 10.79 0.00 7.94
N ARG A 6 11.83 0.67 7.47
CA ARG A 6 11.73 1.69 6.44
C ARG A 6 11.72 1.07 5.04
N HIS A 7 10.76 1.50 4.23
CA HIS A 7 10.64 1.16 2.81
C HIS A 7 10.61 2.44 1.97
N ASN A 8 11.26 2.41 0.80
CA ASN A 8 11.09 3.43 -0.23
C ASN A 8 10.39 2.78 -1.42
N ILE A 9 9.15 3.19 -1.66
CA ILE A 9 8.28 2.66 -2.70
C ILE A 9 8.09 3.75 -3.75
N GLU A 10 8.84 3.63 -4.85
CA GLU A 10 8.80 4.58 -5.99
C GLU A 10 8.84 6.07 -5.55
N GLY A 11 9.64 6.40 -4.53
CA GLY A 11 9.81 7.78 -4.03
C GLY A 11 9.00 8.11 -2.76
N THR A 12 8.03 7.28 -2.37
CA THR A 12 7.32 7.43 -1.08
C THR A 12 8.01 6.60 0.00
N VAL A 13 8.41 7.25 1.09
CA VAL A 13 9.04 6.59 2.23
C VAL A 13 7.98 6.22 3.27
N LEU A 14 7.93 4.94 3.65
CA LEU A 14 7.05 4.43 4.70
C LEU A 14 7.88 3.81 5.81
N ASP A 15 7.53 4.10 7.05
CA ASP A 15 8.05 3.41 8.24
C ASP A 15 6.95 2.45 8.72
N ILE A 16 7.09 1.15 8.40
CA ILE A 16 6.10 0.12 8.75
C ILE A 16 6.41 -0.44 10.13
N LEU A 17 5.39 -0.53 10.98
CA LEU A 17 5.53 -1.07 12.34
C LEU A 17 5.97 -2.55 12.30
N LEU A 18 6.81 -2.94 13.25
CA LEU A 18 7.22 -4.32 13.46
C LEU A 18 6.66 -4.83 14.79
N GLN A 19 5.86 -5.88 14.74
CA GLN A 19 5.35 -6.58 15.91
C GLN A 19 6.03 -7.95 16.03
N TYR A 20 6.41 -8.33 17.24
CA TYR A 20 6.91 -9.67 17.48
C TYR A 20 5.74 -10.66 17.43
N ASP A 21 5.88 -11.65 16.56
CA ASP A 21 4.95 -12.76 16.44
C ASP A 21 5.54 -13.98 17.15
N GLU A 22 4.87 -14.41 18.22
CA GLU A 22 5.34 -15.49 19.09
C GLU A 22 5.36 -16.85 18.37
N ASP A 23 4.40 -17.09 17.46
CA ASP A 23 4.26 -18.36 16.75
C ASP A 23 5.42 -18.61 15.78
N SER A 24 5.88 -17.58 15.07
CA SER A 24 7.03 -17.64 14.17
C SER A 24 8.37 -17.35 14.87
N GLY A 25 8.34 -16.76 16.06
CA GLY A 25 9.52 -16.27 16.78
C GLY A 25 10.25 -15.13 16.06
N ARG A 26 9.52 -14.30 15.29
CA ARG A 26 10.09 -13.25 14.43
C ARG A 26 9.31 -11.95 14.55
N TYR A 27 9.96 -10.84 14.21
CA TYR A 27 9.28 -9.56 14.00
C TYR A 27 8.65 -9.53 12.60
N MET A 28 7.35 -9.32 12.53
CA MET A 28 6.57 -9.17 11.30
C MET A 28 6.13 -7.72 11.08
N GLU A 29 5.97 -7.36 9.82
CA GLU A 29 5.44 -6.05 9.42
C GLU A 29 3.93 -6.01 9.66
N ILE A 30 3.48 -4.97 10.37
CA ILE A 30 2.07 -4.64 10.54
C ILE A 30 1.77 -3.49 9.58
N TYR A 31 1.10 -3.84 8.49
CA TYR A 31 0.74 -2.87 7.47
C TYR A 31 -0.47 -2.02 7.91
N PRO A 32 -0.49 -0.72 7.57
CA PRO A 32 -1.68 0.10 7.75
C PRO A 32 -2.78 -0.36 6.77
N ASP A 33 -4.01 0.04 7.04
CA ASP A 33 -5.10 -0.15 6.09
C ASP A 33 -4.93 0.82 4.91
N PHE A 34 -4.41 0.30 3.79
CA PHE A 34 -4.16 1.07 2.57
C PHE A 34 -5.43 1.43 1.79
N ILE A 35 -6.60 0.90 2.19
CA ILE A 35 -7.89 1.20 1.58
C ILE A 35 -8.57 2.34 2.34
N GLU A 36 -8.61 2.26 3.67
CA GLU A 36 -9.15 3.31 4.54
C GLU A 36 -8.26 4.55 4.56
N THR A 37 -6.93 4.36 4.64
CA THR A 37 -5.94 5.43 4.67
C THR A 37 -4.95 5.27 3.51
N PRO A 38 -5.36 5.65 2.29
CA PRO A 38 -4.56 5.40 1.10
C PRO A 38 -3.28 6.23 1.08
N ILE A 39 -2.18 5.57 0.73
CA ILE A 39 -0.87 6.20 0.54
C ILE A 39 -0.53 6.12 -0.93
N TYR A 40 -0.02 7.22 -1.49
CA TYR A 40 0.28 7.33 -2.91
C TYR A 40 1.77 7.58 -3.15
N THR A 41 2.27 7.16 -4.31
CA THR A 41 3.55 7.61 -4.86
C THR A 41 3.48 9.09 -5.21
N PRO A 42 4.62 9.79 -5.44
CA PRO A 42 4.62 11.17 -5.93
C PRO A 42 3.91 11.33 -7.28
N GLU A 43 3.89 10.26 -8.09
CA GLU A 43 3.14 10.24 -9.35
C GLU A 43 1.64 10.04 -9.15
N GLY A 44 1.18 9.81 -7.91
CA GLY A 44 -0.23 9.65 -7.56
C GLY A 44 -0.74 8.21 -7.65
N TYR A 45 0.12 7.20 -7.82
CA TYR A 45 -0.31 5.80 -7.86
C TYR A 45 -0.42 5.21 -6.44
N PRO A 46 -1.47 4.46 -6.10
CA PRO A 46 -1.64 3.96 -4.74
C PRO A 46 -0.65 2.84 -4.45
N ILE A 47 -0.16 2.86 -3.21
CA ILE A 47 0.63 1.79 -2.60
C ILE A 47 -0.35 0.88 -1.87
N LEU A 48 -0.27 -0.42 -2.15
CA LEU A 48 -1.17 -1.44 -1.62
C LEU A 48 -0.39 -2.64 -1.12
N PHE A 49 -0.96 -3.35 -0.15
CA PHE A 49 -0.52 -4.68 0.24
C PHE A 49 -0.83 -5.69 -0.88
N THR A 50 0.05 -6.67 -1.06
CA THR A 50 -0.04 -7.63 -2.18
C THR A 50 -1.26 -8.53 -2.07
N GLY A 51 -1.74 -8.78 -0.85
CA GLY A 51 -2.93 -9.58 -0.58
C GLY A 51 -4.22 -8.77 -0.47
N GLU A 52 -4.21 -7.48 -0.86
CA GLU A 52 -5.46 -6.70 -0.96
C GLU A 52 -6.38 -7.28 -2.02
N ASP A 53 -7.68 -7.35 -1.72
CA ASP A 53 -8.70 -7.87 -2.64
C ASP A 53 -8.62 -7.21 -4.02
N ALA A 54 -8.77 -8.02 -5.08
CA ALA A 54 -8.72 -7.53 -6.44
C ALA A 54 -9.86 -6.52 -6.71
N CYS A 55 -9.48 -5.34 -7.20
CA CYS A 55 -10.45 -4.31 -7.57
C CYS A 55 -11.15 -4.64 -8.91
N THR A 56 -12.20 -3.90 -9.24
CA THR A 56 -12.97 -4.06 -10.49
C THR A 56 -12.19 -3.80 -11.78
N TYR A 57 -10.96 -3.26 -11.68
CA TYR A 57 -10.04 -3.04 -12.80
C TYR A 57 -8.93 -4.08 -12.87
N ALA A 58 -8.93 -5.08 -11.99
CA ALA A 58 -7.89 -6.09 -11.98
C ALA A 58 -7.95 -6.94 -13.27
N GLU A 59 -6.76 -7.25 -13.79
CA GLU A 59 -6.58 -8.04 -14.99
C GLU A 59 -5.40 -8.97 -14.75
N SER A 60 -5.57 -10.26 -15.02
CA SER A 60 -4.46 -11.21 -14.97
C SER A 60 -3.72 -11.22 -16.30
N VAL A 61 -2.52 -11.78 -16.30
CA VAL A 61 -1.74 -11.96 -17.54
C VAL A 61 -2.36 -13.04 -18.43
N GLU A 62 -2.95 -14.08 -17.83
CA GLU A 62 -3.40 -15.30 -18.54
C GLU A 62 -4.93 -15.43 -18.66
N GLY A 63 -5.70 -14.43 -18.19
CA GLY A 63 -7.17 -14.40 -18.29
C GLY A 63 -7.91 -15.06 -17.12
N GLU A 64 -7.19 -15.59 -16.12
CA GLU A 64 -7.75 -16.06 -14.86
C GLU A 64 -8.28 -14.90 -13.99
N PRO A 65 -9.28 -15.10 -13.12
CA PRO A 65 -9.71 -14.07 -12.19
C PRO A 65 -8.57 -13.67 -11.23
N CYS A 66 -8.31 -12.38 -11.08
CA CYS A 66 -7.45 -11.90 -9.99
C CYS A 66 -8.19 -12.06 -8.67
N ILE A 67 -7.54 -12.69 -7.68
CA ILE A 67 -8.06 -12.79 -6.31
C ILE A 67 -7.62 -11.56 -5.51
N ASP A 68 -6.36 -11.17 -5.69
CA ASP A 68 -5.72 -10.06 -4.98
C ASP A 68 -4.93 -9.15 -5.94
N CYS A 69 -4.33 -8.10 -5.38
CA CYS A 69 -3.44 -7.21 -6.10
C CYS A 69 -2.22 -7.94 -6.65
N GLY A 70 -1.64 -8.90 -5.92
CA GLY A 70 -0.50 -9.70 -6.36
C GLY A 70 -0.74 -10.49 -7.65
N SER A 71 -1.99 -10.87 -7.89
CA SER A 71 -2.46 -11.57 -9.08
C SER A 71 -2.73 -10.65 -10.28
N CYS A 72 -2.67 -9.34 -10.09
CA CYS A 72 -3.01 -8.34 -11.11
C CYS A 72 -1.77 -7.87 -11.87
N ARG A 73 -1.84 -7.86 -13.22
CA ARG A 73 -0.76 -7.42 -14.12
C ARG A 73 -0.31 -5.97 -13.91
N PHE A 74 -1.16 -5.14 -13.29
CA PHE A 74 -0.86 -3.73 -13.05
C PHE A 74 -0.13 -3.51 -11.73
N TYR A 75 -0.15 -4.47 -10.81
CA TYR A 75 0.52 -4.36 -9.52
C TYR A 75 2.01 -4.68 -9.67
N ARG A 76 2.85 -3.81 -9.11
CA ARG A 76 4.29 -3.99 -9.08
C ARG A 76 4.74 -4.09 -7.63
N GLN A 77 4.99 -5.30 -7.17
CA GLN A 77 5.49 -5.54 -5.83
C GLN A 77 6.91 -4.98 -5.68
N ALA A 78 7.16 -4.25 -4.60
CA ALA A 78 8.51 -3.78 -4.31
C ALA A 78 9.39 -4.95 -3.80
N PRO A 79 10.69 -4.96 -4.10
CA PRO A 79 11.57 -6.06 -3.69
C PRO A 79 11.60 -6.26 -2.16
N ASN A 80 11.54 -7.51 -1.73
CA ASN A 80 11.68 -7.92 -0.31
C ASN A 80 10.64 -7.32 0.66
N THR A 81 9.46 -6.96 0.17
CA THR A 81 8.33 -6.50 0.98
C THR A 81 7.02 -7.03 0.41
N LEU A 82 5.92 -6.98 1.17
CA LEU A 82 4.58 -7.36 0.71
C LEU A 82 3.74 -6.15 0.26
N ILE A 83 4.35 -4.98 0.13
CA ILE A 83 3.69 -3.79 -0.46
C ILE A 83 4.26 -3.46 -1.84
N GLY A 84 3.48 -2.71 -2.61
CA GLY A 84 3.78 -2.42 -4.00
C GLY A 84 2.84 -1.39 -4.58
N VAL A 85 3.07 -1.01 -5.82
CA VAL A 85 2.33 0.08 -6.48
C VAL A 85 1.30 -0.50 -7.44
N CYS A 86 0.05 -0.03 -7.33
CA CYS A 86 -0.95 -0.27 -8.35
C CYS A 86 -0.74 0.71 -9.52
N GLY A 87 -0.31 0.20 -10.67
CA GLY A 87 -0.07 1.00 -11.87
C GLY A 87 -1.30 1.32 -12.71
N HIS A 88 -2.51 0.95 -12.28
CA HIS A 88 -3.70 1.13 -13.11
C HIS A 88 -4.10 2.62 -13.17
N PRO A 89 -4.22 3.26 -14.36
CA PRO A 89 -4.47 4.70 -14.48
C PRO A 89 -5.72 5.20 -13.76
N LYS A 90 -6.81 4.40 -13.73
CA LYS A 90 -8.05 4.77 -13.02
C LYS A 90 -7.93 4.78 -11.49
N LYS A 91 -6.84 4.25 -10.93
CA LYS A 91 -6.58 4.23 -9.49
C LYS A 91 -5.63 5.36 -9.06
N ARG A 92 -5.07 6.10 -10.03
CA ARG A 92 -4.22 7.26 -9.80
C ARG A 92 -5.03 8.37 -9.13
N CYS A 93 -4.52 8.94 -8.04
CA CYS A 93 -5.07 10.14 -7.44
C CYS A 93 -4.69 11.36 -8.30
N ASN A 94 -5.68 12.19 -8.63
CA ASN A 94 -5.41 13.49 -9.24
C ASN A 94 -5.01 14.46 -8.13
N GLU A 95 -3.91 15.21 -8.33
CA GLU A 95 -3.21 16.09 -7.37
C GLU A 95 -4.12 17.05 -6.56
N GLU A 96 -5.37 17.28 -6.95
CA GLU A 96 -6.33 18.15 -6.26
C GLU A 96 -6.74 17.69 -4.84
N LYS A 97 -6.41 16.46 -4.42
CA LYS A 97 -6.86 15.90 -3.12
C LYS A 97 -5.77 15.74 -2.05
N GLN A 98 -4.52 16.08 -2.35
CA GLN A 98 -3.39 15.70 -1.49
C GLN A 98 -3.14 16.65 -0.29
N TYR A 99 -3.82 17.80 -0.21
CA TYR A 99 -3.53 18.85 0.79
C TYR A 99 -4.63 19.14 1.83
N ASN A 100 -5.75 18.40 1.87
CA ASN A 100 -6.85 18.68 2.80
C ASN A 100 -6.91 17.75 4.03
N THR A 101 -5.76 17.35 4.58
CA THR A 101 -5.71 16.72 5.91
C THR A 101 -4.46 17.17 6.66
N GLU A 102 -4.26 18.49 6.78
CA GLU A 102 -3.49 19.05 7.89
C GLU A 102 -4.48 19.38 9.01
N TYR A 103 -4.42 18.59 10.09
CA TYR A 103 -4.82 18.93 11.45
C TYR A 103 -6.13 19.73 11.64
N GLU A 104 -7.27 19.04 11.82
CA GLU A 104 -8.28 19.57 12.75
C GLU A 104 -7.78 19.33 14.18
N GLU A 105 -6.83 20.18 14.59
CA GLU A 105 -6.55 20.46 15.99
C GLU A 105 -7.83 21.00 16.65
N GLU A 106 -8.36 20.20 17.59
CA GLU A 106 -8.78 20.64 18.91
C GLU A 106 -9.41 22.05 18.99
N THR A 107 -10.73 22.18 18.78
CA THR A 107 -11.51 23.24 19.42
C THR A 107 -13.01 22.89 19.50
N LYS A 108 -13.43 22.26 20.60
CA LYS A 108 -14.40 22.81 21.57
C LYS A 108 -14.79 21.83 22.66
#